data_AF-A0A843F6U3-F1
#
_entry.id   AF-A0A843F6U3-F1
#
_cell.length_a   1.000
_cell.length_b   1.000
_cell.length_c   1.000
_cell.angle_alpha   90.00
_cell.angle_beta   90.00
_cell.angle_gamma   90.00
#
_symmetry.space_group_name_H-M   'P 1'
#
loop_
_entity.id
_entity.type
_entity.pdbx_description
1 polymer ?
#
loop_
_entity_poly.entity_id
_entity_poly.type
_entity_poly.pdbx_seq_one_letter_code
_entity_poly.pdbx_strand_id
1 'polypeptide(L)'
;MNRKAAAFLAVVMIAAVASIGIFTEWEDLGTGVDYSDGVPENAIPFVPGDDGELAPNALNKVLFEKYGAVILVLGIVMFTAMIAGVCVSREEEDNDD
;
A
#
# COMPACT_ATOMS: atom_id res chain seq x y z
N MET A 1 7.08 -24.67 11.89
CA MET A 1 5.99 -23.67 11.99
C MET A 1 4.64 -24.39 11.96
N ASN A 2 3.73 -24.12 12.89
CA ASN A 2 2.43 -24.81 12.93
C ASN A 2 1.59 -24.37 11.73
N ARG A 3 1.32 -25.26 10.76
CA ARG A 3 0.57 -24.93 9.52
C ARG A 3 -0.71 -24.12 9.76
N LYS A 4 -1.37 -24.35 10.90
CA LYS A 4 -2.56 -23.61 11.36
C LYS A 4 -2.27 -22.13 11.68
N ALA A 5 -1.12 -21.83 12.27
CA ALA A 5 -0.72 -20.46 12.59
C ALA A 5 -0.35 -19.65 11.33
N ALA A 6 0.31 -20.30 10.35
CA ALA A 6 0.63 -19.65 9.07
C ALA A 6 -0.63 -19.33 8.26
N ALA A 7 -1.57 -20.27 8.19
CA ALA A 7 -2.86 -20.05 7.52
C ALA A 7 -3.67 -18.93 8.20
N PHE A 8 -3.68 -18.89 9.53
CA PHE A 8 -4.36 -17.83 10.29
C PHE A 8 -3.74 -16.46 10.00
N LEU A 9 -2.40 -16.35 10.01
CA LEU A 9 -1.70 -15.09 9.75
C LEU A 9 -1.99 -14.58 8.32
N ALA A 10 -2.02 -15.47 7.33
CA ALA A 10 -2.36 -15.12 5.95
C ALA A 10 -3.80 -14.58 5.83
N VAL A 11 -4.77 -15.24 6.48
CA VAL A 11 -6.17 -14.80 6.49
C VAL A 11 -6.32 -13.43 7.17
N VAL A 12 -5.61 -13.20 8.28
CA VAL A 12 -5.62 -11.90 8.98
C VAL A 12 -5.05 -10.79 8.09
N MET A 13 -3.96 -11.05 7.37
CA MET A 13 -3.36 -10.06 6.46
C MET A 13 -4.30 -9.73 5.29
N ILE A 14 -4.96 -10.74 4.70
CA ILE A 14 -5.95 -10.53 3.63
C ILE A 14 -7.14 -9.71 4.16
N ALA A 15 -7.64 -10.04 5.36
CA ALA A 15 -8.74 -9.32 5.98
C ALA A 15 -8.37 -7.85 6.30
N ALA A 16 -7.12 -7.60 6.72
CA ALA A 16 -6.61 -6.25 6.97
C ALA A 16 -6.52 -5.42 5.68
N VAL A 17 -6.06 -6.00 4.57
CA VAL A 17 -6.03 -5.30 3.28
C VAL A 17 -7.43 -5.04 2.75
N ALA A 18 -8.34 -6.01 2.87
CA ALA A 18 -9.72 -5.88 2.42
C ALA A 18 -10.51 -4.83 3.22
N SER A 19 -10.34 -4.78 4.55
CA SER A 19 -11.01 -3.78 5.38
C SER A 19 -10.54 -2.38 5.02
N ILE A 20 -9.24 -2.18 4.87
CA ILE A 20 -8.67 -0.90 4.44
C ILE A 20 -9.23 -0.52 3.06
N GLY A 21 -9.24 -1.44 2.10
CA GLY A 21 -9.73 -1.21 0.75
C GLY A 21 -11.17 -0.70 0.67
N ILE A 22 -12.03 -1.11 1.60
CA ILE A 22 -13.44 -0.68 1.69
C ILE A 22 -13.55 0.71 2.31
N PHE A 23 -12.68 1.07 3.26
CA PHE A 23 -12.72 2.37 3.94
C PHE A 23 -11.94 3.47 3.22
N THR A 24 -11.00 3.11 2.35
CA THR A 24 -10.37 4.07 1.44
C THR A 24 -11.19 4.21 0.18
N GLU A 25 -11.72 5.41 -0.05
CA GLU A 25 -12.27 5.82 -1.34
C GLU A 25 -11.14 5.87 -2.38
N TRP A 26 -10.95 4.75 -3.09
CA TRP A 26 -9.96 4.63 -4.17
C TRP A 26 -10.35 5.43 -5.43
N GLU A 27 -11.64 5.79 -5.58
CA GLU A 27 -12.09 6.69 -6.65
C GLU A 27 -11.37 8.04 -6.63
N ASP A 28 -10.98 8.52 -5.45
CA ASP A 28 -10.29 9.80 -5.27
C ASP A 28 -8.77 9.72 -5.57
N LEU A 29 -8.22 8.52 -5.75
CA LEU A 29 -6.82 8.30 -6.20
C LEU A 29 -6.67 8.40 -7.72
N GLY A 30 -7.74 8.73 -8.44
CA GLY A 30 -7.69 8.96 -9.88
C GLY A 30 -7.48 7.69 -10.73
N THR A 31 -7.75 6.50 -10.18
CA THR A 31 -7.65 5.24 -10.92
C THR A 31 -8.73 5.09 -12.01
N GLY A 32 -9.68 6.04 -12.09
CA GLY A 32 -10.67 6.21 -13.16
C GLY A 32 -10.52 7.52 -13.93
N VAL A 33 -9.36 8.19 -13.86
CA VAL A 33 -9.10 9.41 -14.65
C VAL A 33 -8.94 9.02 -16.12
N ASP A 34 -9.91 9.42 -16.93
CA ASP A 34 -9.70 9.53 -18.37
C ASP A 34 -8.80 10.74 -18.64
N TYR A 35 -7.56 10.48 -19.09
CA TYR A 35 -6.59 11.50 -19.44
C TYR A 35 -6.82 12.09 -20.85
N SER A 36 -7.92 11.75 -21.52
CA SER A 36 -8.17 12.21 -22.90
C SER A 36 -8.43 13.72 -23.01
N ASP A 37 -8.90 14.39 -21.95
CA ASP A 37 -9.31 15.81 -21.97
C ASP A 37 -8.38 16.78 -21.19
N GLY A 38 -7.20 16.32 -20.74
CA GLY A 38 -6.21 17.15 -20.05
C GLY A 38 -5.94 16.74 -18.60
N VAL A 39 -5.14 17.55 -17.88
CA VAL A 39 -4.81 17.29 -16.47
C VAL A 39 -6.11 17.35 -15.66
N PRO A 40 -6.55 16.26 -15.01
CA PRO A 40 -7.80 16.26 -14.24
C PRO A 40 -7.71 17.29 -13.11
N GLU A 41 -8.83 17.91 -12.74
CA GLU A 41 -8.90 18.85 -11.60
C GLU A 41 -8.43 18.22 -10.27
N ASN A 42 -8.45 16.88 -10.21
CA ASN A 42 -7.99 16.08 -9.06
C ASN A 42 -6.49 15.70 -9.17
N ALA A 43 -5.78 16.17 -10.18
CA ALA A 43 -4.34 15.95 -10.29
C ALA A 43 -3.63 16.66 -9.15
N ILE A 44 -2.72 15.94 -8.51
CA ILE A 44 -1.85 16.45 -7.45
C ILE A 44 -0.92 17.52 -8.05
N PRO A 45 -1.10 18.81 -7.74
CA PRO A 45 -0.21 19.84 -8.26
C PRO A 45 1.11 19.82 -7.50
N PHE A 46 2.21 19.99 -8.23
CA PHE A 46 3.56 20.15 -7.68
C PHE A 46 3.81 21.61 -7.25
N VAL A 47 2.87 22.23 -6.54
CA VAL A 47 2.97 23.63 -6.10
C VAL A 47 3.03 23.68 -4.57
N PRO A 48 4.02 24.38 -3.97
CA PRO A 48 4.05 24.60 -2.53
C PRO A 48 2.85 25.44 -2.07
N GLY A 49 2.33 25.19 -0.87
CA GLY A 49 1.23 25.98 -0.30
C GLY A 49 1.66 27.40 0.04
N ASP A 50 0.75 28.36 -0.13
CA ASP A 50 1.01 29.81 0.02
C ASP A 50 1.33 30.25 1.47
N ASP A 51 1.11 29.38 2.45
CA ASP A 51 1.19 29.60 3.89
C ASP A 51 2.36 28.88 4.59
N GLY A 52 3.24 28.23 3.81
CA GLY A 52 4.34 27.42 4.34
C GLY A 52 3.89 26.03 4.83
N GLU A 53 2.61 25.69 4.67
CA GLU A 53 2.13 24.32 4.77
C GLU A 53 2.17 23.63 3.41
N LEU A 54 2.13 22.29 3.43
CA LEU A 54 1.94 21.52 2.21
C LEU A 54 0.54 21.75 1.69
N ALA A 55 0.44 22.06 0.39
CA ALA A 55 -0.83 22.21 -0.29
C ALA A 55 -1.72 20.99 0.00
N PRO A 56 -3.04 21.16 0.20
CA PRO A 56 -3.95 20.09 0.64
C PRO A 56 -3.99 18.90 -0.33
N ASN A 57 -3.65 19.14 -1.59
CA ASN A 57 -3.53 18.16 -2.67
C ASN A 57 -2.07 17.77 -2.98
N ALA A 58 -1.10 18.20 -2.19
CA ALA A 58 0.29 17.78 -2.34
C ALA A 58 0.43 16.27 -2.11
N LEU A 59 1.25 15.61 -2.93
CA LEU A 59 1.35 14.15 -2.97
C LEU A 59 1.67 13.58 -1.59
N ASN A 60 2.65 14.18 -0.92
CA ASN A 60 3.09 13.81 0.42
C ASN A 60 1.98 14.00 1.47
N LYS A 61 1.14 15.04 1.37
CA LYS A 61 0.01 15.23 2.31
C LYS A 61 -1.05 14.16 2.10
N VAL A 62 -1.46 13.92 0.86
CA VAL A 62 -2.42 12.86 0.52
C VAL A 62 -1.89 11.48 0.88
N LEU A 63 -0.63 11.19 0.55
CA LEU A 63 0.01 9.90 0.74
C LEU A 63 0.14 9.54 2.23
N PHE A 64 0.58 10.47 3.08
CA PHE A 64 0.81 10.20 4.50
C PHE A 64 -0.42 10.46 5.39
N GLU A 65 -1.21 11.50 5.14
CA GLU A 65 -2.35 11.84 6.01
C GLU A 65 -3.62 11.07 5.63
N LYS A 66 -3.90 10.92 4.33
CA LYS A 66 -5.10 10.20 3.86
C LYS A 66 -4.87 8.70 3.73
N TYR A 67 -3.72 8.29 3.19
CA TYR A 67 -3.42 6.88 2.89
C TYR A 67 -2.34 6.25 3.78
N GLY A 68 -1.87 6.96 4.82
CA GLY A 68 -0.76 6.49 5.66
C GLY A 68 -0.97 5.11 6.27
N ALA A 69 -2.19 4.81 6.72
CA ALA A 69 -2.53 3.49 7.27
C ALA A 69 -2.44 2.37 6.22
N VAL A 70 -2.83 2.66 4.98
CA VAL A 70 -2.77 1.71 3.85
C VAL A 70 -1.32 1.40 3.52
N ILE A 71 -0.50 2.44 3.43
CA ILE A 71 0.94 2.32 3.14
C ILE A 71 1.67 1.57 4.23
N LEU A 72 1.30 1.77 5.50
CA LEU A 72 1.87 1.03 6.62
C LEU A 72 1.60 -0.47 6.48
N VAL A 73 0.36 -0.87 6.19
CA VAL A 73 0.01 -2.28 6.00
C VAL A 73 0.71 -2.86 4.77
N LEU A 74 0.74 -2.13 3.65
CA LEU A 74 1.49 -2.50 2.46
C LEU A 74 2.98 -2.70 2.76
N GLY A 75 3.58 -1.83 3.57
CA GLY A 75 4.97 -1.94 4.02
C GLY A 75 5.21 -3.23 4.81
N ILE A 76 4.33 -3.58 5.75
CA ILE A 76 4.42 -4.84 6.50
C ILE A 76 4.27 -6.03 5.56
N VAL A 77 3.33 -5.99 4.60
CA VAL A 77 3.14 -7.06 3.61
C VAL A 77 4.40 -7.26 2.75
N MET A 78 4.98 -6.17 2.21
CA MET A 78 6.19 -6.26 1.40
C MET A 78 7.39 -6.76 2.21
N PHE A 79 7.55 -6.29 3.44
CA PHE A 79 8.64 -6.73 4.31
C PHE A 79 8.52 -8.21 4.71
N THR A 80 7.31 -8.64 5.08
CA THR A 80 7.05 -10.06 5.42
C THR A 80 7.20 -10.97 4.20
N ALA A 81 6.79 -10.53 3.02
CA ALA A 81 7.00 -11.26 1.76
C ALA A 81 8.49 -11.41 1.44
N MET A 82 9.30 -10.37 1.66
CA MET A 82 10.75 -10.43 1.45
C MET A 82 11.42 -11.46 2.37
N ILE A 83 11.07 -11.46 3.67
CA ILE A 83 11.59 -12.44 4.63
C ILE A 83 11.15 -13.86 4.23
N ALA A 84 9.87 -14.04 3.88
CA ALA A 84 9.35 -15.33 3.46
C ALA A 84 10.07 -15.85 2.21
N GLY A 85 10.33 -14.99 1.22
CA GLY A 85 11.09 -15.34 0.02
C GLY A 85 12.49 -15.84 0.35
N VAL A 86 13.23 -15.14 1.21
CA VAL A 86 14.58 -15.59 1.65
C VAL A 86 14.52 -16.92 2.38
N CYS A 87 13.53 -17.12 3.26
CA CYS A 87 13.37 -18.40 3.97
C CYS A 87 13.08 -19.55 2.99
N VAL A 88 12.20 -19.34 2.01
CA VAL A 88 11.88 -20.36 1.00
C VAL A 88 13.10 -20.70 0.15
N SER A 89 13.84 -19.70 -0.35
CA SER A 89 15.04 -19.95 -1.15
C SER A 89 16.10 -20.76 -0.41
N ARG A 90 16.22 -20.60 0.92
CA ARG A 90 17.14 -21.40 1.74
C ARG A 90 16.62 -22.81 2.00
N GLU A 91 15.32 -22.99 2.14
CA GLU A 91 14.71 -24.31 2.34
C GLU A 91 14.80 -25.18 1.07
N GLU A 92 14.79 -24.57 -0.11
CA GLU A 92 15.03 -25.28 -1.38
C GLU A 92 16.50 -25.75 -1.53
N GLU A 93 17.47 -24.96 -1.07
CA GLU A 93 18.90 -25.31 -1.13
C GLU A 93 19.27 -26.45 -0.15
N ASP A 94 18.69 -26.46 1.05
CA ASP A 94 18.92 -27.51 2.06
C ASP A 94 18.26 -28.87 1.72
N ASN A 95 17.33 -28.94 0.76
CA ASN A 95 16.64 -30.18 0.37
C ASN A 95 17.21 -30.82 -0.91
N ASP A 96 18.18 -30.19 -1.58
CA ASP A 96 18.79 -30.68 -2.83
C ASP A 96 20.10 -31.50 -2.62
N ASP A 97 20.56 -31.64 -1.38
CA ASP A 97 21.67 -32.52 -0.91
C ASP A 97 21.15 -33.66 -0.02
#